data_AF-A0A926AIW3-F1
#
_entry.id   AF-A0A926AIW3-F1
#
_cell.length_a   1.000
_cell.length_b   1.000
_cell.length_c   1.000
_cell.angle_alpha   90.00
_cell.angle_beta   90.00
_cell.angle_gamma   90.00
#
_symmetry.space_group_name_H-M   'P 1'
#
loop_
_entity.id
_entity.type
_entity.pdbx_description
1 polymer ?
#
loop_
_entity_poly.entity_id
_entity_poly.type
_entity_poly.pdbx_seq_one_letter_code
_entity_poly.pdbx_strand_id
1 'polypeptide(L)' 'MNDHDMANLMKAATERQLAVAALQKKYEDSESIPTEQLVRDMRELLATERVVLDAIITLFVKLGDSEDAPSGQ' A
#
# COMPACT_ATOMS: atom_id res chain seq x y z
N MET A 1 13.49 -6.67 13.30
CA MET A 1 12.16 -6.35 12.74
C MET A 1 11.14 -6.74 13.79
N ASN A 2 10.39 -5.81 14.37
CA ASN A 2 9.39 -6.19 15.38
C ASN A 2 8.18 -6.78 14.65
N ASP A 3 7.64 -7.89 15.16
CA ASP A 3 6.45 -8.56 14.60
C ASP A 3 5.26 -7.60 14.40
N HIS A 4 5.22 -6.54 15.22
CA HIS A 4 4.21 -5.48 15.15
C HIS A 4 4.24 -4.67 13.84
N ASP A 5 5.43 -4.31 13.33
CA ASP A 5 5.55 -3.53 12.10
C ASP A 5 5.15 -4.37 10.88
N MET A 6 5.51 -5.65 10.89
CA MET A 6 5.14 -6.62 9.85
C MET A 6 3.63 -6.88 9.84
N ALA A 7 3.02 -7.02 11.02
CA ALA A 7 1.58 -7.21 11.16
C ALA A 7 0.78 -6.00 10.66
N ASN A 8 1.24 -4.78 10.95
CA ASN A 8 0.61 -3.55 10.46
C ASN A 8 0.71 -3.43 8.94
N LEU A 9 1.87 -3.78 8.36
CA LEU A 9 2.05 -3.82 6.91
C LEU A 9 1.13 -4.84 6.24
N MET A 10 1.07 -6.07 6.76
CA MET A 10 0.18 -7.11 6.20
C MET A 10 -1.29 -6.72 6.29
N LYS A 11 -1.71 -6.09 7.39
CA LYS A 11 -3.07 -5.57 7.54
C LYS A 11 -3.37 -4.49 6.49
N ALA A 12 -2.49 -3.50 6.32
CA ALA A 12 -2.65 -2.45 5.32
C ALA A 12 -2.69 -3.02 3.88
N ALA A 13 -1.84 -4.02 3.59
CA ALA A 13 -1.84 -4.70 2.29
C ALA A 13 -3.15 -5.45 2.03
N THR A 14 -3.71 -6.09 3.06
CA THR A 14 -4.98 -6.84 2.97
C THR A 14 -6.17 -5.89 2.78
N GLU A 15 -6.26 -4.83 3.58
CA GLU A 15 -7.31 -3.81 3.46
C GLU A 15 -7.31 -3.17 2.07
N ARG A 16 -6.13 -2.88 1.53
CA ARG A 16 -5.95 -2.41 0.16
C ARG A 16 -6.47 -3.41 -0.88
N GLN A 17 -6.12 -4.69 -0.73
CA GLN A 17 -6.49 -5.71 -1.70
C GLN A 17 -8.02 -5.90 -1.74
N LEU A 18 -8.68 -5.80 -0.59
CA LEU A 18 -10.15 -5.78 -0.48
C LEU A 18 -10.76 -4.55 -1.15
N ALA A 19 -10.19 -3.37 -0.95
CA ALA A 19 -10.67 -2.14 -1.58
C ALA A 19 -10.58 -2.20 -3.11
N VAL A 20 -9.46 -2.71 -3.65
CA VAL A 20 -9.28 -2.93 -5.09
C VAL A 20 -10.31 -3.92 -5.64
N ALA A 21 -10.51 -5.05 -4.96
CA ALA A 21 -11.47 -6.06 -5.40
C ALA A 21 -12.92 -5.55 -5.38
N ALA A 22 -13.29 -4.78 -4.35
CA ALA A 22 -14.61 -4.13 -4.27
C ALA A 22 -14.80 -3.11 -5.41
N LEU A 23 -13.74 -2.36 -5.75
CA LEU A 23 -13.76 -1.42 -6.85
C LEU A 23 -13.88 -2.15 -8.18
N GLN A 24 -13.07 -3.18 -8.45
CA GLN A 24 -13.18 -3.99 -9.67
C GLN A 24 -14.60 -4.54 -9.85
N LYS A 25 -15.18 -5.13 -8.81
CA LYS A 25 -16.55 -5.64 -8.85
C LYS A 25 -17.58 -4.56 -9.15
N LYS A 26 -17.48 -3.39 -8.51
CA LYS A 26 -18.36 -2.23 -8.80
C LYS A 26 -18.29 -1.84 -10.27
N TYR A 27 -17.11 -1.94 -10.89
CA TYR A 27 -16.91 -1.58 -12.29
C TYR A 27 -17.40 -2.66 -13.26
N GLU A 28 -17.27 -3.93 -12.90
CA GLU A 28 -17.83 -5.06 -13.65
C GLU A 28 -19.37 -5.06 -13.64
N ASP A 29 -19.98 -4.71 -12.50
CA ASP A 29 -21.42 -4.68 -12.32
C ASP A 29 -22.08 -3.40 -12.90
N SER A 30 -21.30 -2.39 -13.32
CA SER A 30 -21.83 -1.12 -13.83
C SER A 30 -21.91 -1.09 -15.36
N GLU A 31 -23.09 -0.83 -15.91
CA GLU A 31 -23.29 -0.63 -17.36
C GLU A 31 -22.60 0.62 -17.92
N SER A 32 -22.39 1.63 -17.08
CA SER A 32 -21.70 2.87 -17.44
C SER A 32 -21.16 3.55 -16.19
N ILE A 33 -19.91 4.01 -16.27
CA ILE A 33 -19.25 4.70 -15.19
C ILE A 33 -18.84 6.07 -15.69
N PRO A 34 -19.31 7.15 -15.04
CA PRO A 34 -18.88 8.50 -15.39
C PRO A 34 -17.36 8.59 -15.34
N THR A 35 -16.74 9.14 -16.40
CA THR A 35 -15.28 9.27 -16.49
C THR A 35 -14.69 10.00 -15.28
N GLU A 36 -15.41 10.97 -14.72
CA GLU A 36 -15.02 11.70 -13.50
C GLU A 36 -14.94 10.79 -12.27
N GLN A 37 -15.88 9.85 -12.13
CA GLN A 37 -15.86 8.86 -11.05
C GLN A 37 -14.69 7.89 -11.22
N LEU A 38 -14.41 7.45 -12.45
CA LEU A 38 -13.24 6.62 -12.76
C LEU A 38 -11.93 7.33 -12.41
N VAL A 39 -11.78 8.60 -12.81
CA VAL A 39 -10.58 9.38 -12.49
C VAL A 39 -10.42 9.57 -10.98
N ARG A 40 -11.52 9.79 -10.26
CA ARG A 40 -11.51 9.94 -8.80
C ARG A 40 -11.10 8.64 -8.11
N ASP A 41 -11.73 7.53 -8.46
CA ASP A 41 -11.44 6.23 -7.86
C ASP A 41 -9.99 5.79 -8.14
N MET A 42 -9.47 6.06 -9.36
CA MET A 42 -8.07 5.79 -9.70
C MET A 42 -7.09 6.66 -8.92
N ARG A 43 -7.39 7.95 -8.70
CA ARG A 43 -6.56 8.82 -7.85
C ARG A 43 -6.48 8.30 -6.41
N GLU A 44 -7.58 7.81 -5.87
CA GLU A 44 -7.64 7.28 -4.51
C GLU A 44 -6.83 5.98 -4.37
N LEU A 45 -6.90 5.10 -5.37
CA LEU A 45 -6.05 3.90 -5.46
C LEU A 45 -4.56 4.25 -5.50
N LEU A 46 -4.16 5.20 -6.36
CA LEU A 46 -2.78 5.66 -6.49
C LEU A 46 -2.26 6.35 -5.21
N ALA A 47 -3.09 7.14 -4.54
CA ALA A 47 -2.73 7.75 -3.26
C ALA A 47 -2.44 6.67 -2.20
N THR A 48 -3.25 5.61 -2.19
CA THR A 48 -3.05 4.46 -1.31
C THR A 48 -1.80 3.66 -1.68
N GLU A 49 -1.46 3.54 -2.98
CA GLU A 49 -0.20 2.92 -3.43
C GLU A 49 1.02 3.64 -2.90
N ARG A 50 1.00 4.96 -2.97
CA ARG A 50 2.11 5.79 -2.52
C ARG A 50 2.40 5.58 -1.03
N VAL A 51 1.37 5.54 -0.18
CA VAL A 51 1.54 5.30 1.27
C VAL A 51 2.18 3.94 1.55
N VAL A 52 1.73 2.89 0.83
CA VAL A 52 2.29 1.54 0.99
C VAL A 52 3.74 1.49 0.50
N LEU A 53 4.05 2.13 -0.65
CA LEU A 53 5.41 2.21 -1.17
C LEU A 53 6.33 2.99 -0.22
N ASP A 54 5.89 4.12 0.33
CA ASP A 54 6.65 4.89 1.32
C ASP A 54 6.93 4.07 2.60
N ALA A 55 5.95 3.28 3.06
CA ALA A 55 6.13 2.37 4.19
C ALA A 55 7.16 1.26 3.88
N ILE A 56 7.09 0.66 2.68
CA ILE A 56 8.06 -0.34 2.22
C ILE A 56 9.46 0.27 2.14
N ILE A 57 9.61 1.44 1.52
CA ILE A 57 10.90 2.16 1.42
C ILE A 57 11.45 2.45 2.81
N THR A 58 10.61 2.93 3.72
CA THR A 58 11.00 3.19 5.13
C THR A 58 11.50 1.91 5.80
N LEU A 59 10.89 0.76 5.53
CA LEU A 59 11.35 -0.53 6.06
C LEU A 59 12.69 -0.94 5.46
N PHE A 60 12.88 -0.79 4.14
CA PHE A 60 14.15 -1.12 3.47
C PHE A 60 15.30 -0.21 3.92
N VAL A 61 15.07 1.10 4.07
CA VAL A 61 16.07 2.04 4.61
C VAL A 61 16.47 1.64 6.03
N LYS A 62 15.49 1.37 6.91
CA LYS A 62 15.78 0.90 8.28
C LYS A 62 16.56 -0.41 8.32
N LEU A 63 16.31 -1.32 7.38
CA LEU A 63 17.05 -2.58 7.27
C LEU A 63 18.51 -2.32 6.84
N GLY A 64 18.72 -1.48 5.81
CA GLY A 64 20.07 -1.09 5.36
C GLY A 64 20.88 -0.37 6.45
N ASP A 65 20.27 0.56 7.17
CA ASP A 65 20.92 1.26 8.29
C ASP A 65 21.23 0.33 9.49
N SER A 66 20.50 -0.79 9.62
CA SER A 66 20.76 -1.80 10.67
C SER A 66 21.89 -2.77 10.30
N GLU A 67 22.15 -2.97 9.00
CA GLU A 67 23.27 -3.79 8.50
C GLU A 67 24.61 -3.02 8.45
N ASP A 68 24.57 -1.69 8.31
CA ASP A 68 25.76 -0.83 8.22
C ASP A 68 26.21 -0.24 9.58
N ALA A 69 25.68 -0.72 10.70
CA ALA A 69 26.24 -0.38 12.01
C ALA A 69 27.66 -0.95 12.08
N PRO A 70 28.73 -0.12 12.05
CA PRO A 70 30.07 -0.65 12.25
C PRO A 70 30.06 -1.30 13.63
N SER A 71 30.39 -2.58 13.65
CA SER A 71 30.71 -3.32 14.87
C SER A 71 31.98 -2.69 15.44
N GLY A 72 31.82 -1.52 16.06
CA GLY A 72 32.89 -0.68 16.56
C GLY A 72 33.11 -0.97 18.04
N GLN A 73 34.21 -1.69 18.30
CA GLN A 73 34.93 -1.91 19.56
C GLN A 73 34.31 -2.85 20.60
#